data_AF-A0AAD7FFU3-F1
#
_entry.id   AF-A0AAD7FFU3-F1
#
_cell.length_a   1.000
_cell.length_b   1.000
_cell.length_c   1.000
_cell.angle_alpha   90.00
_cell.angle_beta   90.00
_cell.angle_gamma   90.00
#
_symmetry.space_group_name_H-M   'P 1'
#
loop_
_entity.id
_entity.type
_entity.pdbx_description
1 polymer ?
#
loop_
_entity_poly.entity_id
_entity_poly.type
_entity_poly.pdbx_seq_one_letter_code
_entity_poly.pdbx_strand_id
1 'polypeptide(L)'
;MHIEPKRQACTPPRTQAQVPALPAKTTLSLAHRALPIALDLLLARKPGSVVVDVGGVGWVVLPVAKAHPHLRIVIQDSEKVVKDGMDNWNAQLREALRSERVIFQVHDFFTPQNVKNASVFFMRYILHDWPDEDVRRILEQLRRAAEPHTSAEYTLGNDAPEPLLPTYGAANTMGYLEDVLMMVNLNGKERTVADVEKLLDSTGWKLKHVQRIGGTVGFFLPIHAVPV
;
A
#
# COMPACT_ATOMS: atom_id res chain seq x y z
N MET A 1 66.44 -24.53 8.15
CA MET A 1 65.04 -24.89 7.88
C MET A 1 64.31 -23.61 7.50
N HIS A 2 64.22 -23.34 6.21
CA HIS A 2 63.54 -22.19 5.63
C HIS A 2 62.41 -22.77 4.78
N ILE A 3 61.16 -22.40 5.08
CA ILE A 3 59.96 -22.90 4.40
C ILE A 3 59.43 -21.74 3.56
N GLU A 4 59.54 -21.85 2.24
CA GLU A 4 58.90 -20.91 1.29
C GLU A 4 57.39 -21.16 1.20
N PRO A 5 56.55 -20.11 1.05
CA PRO A 5 55.14 -20.28 0.78
C PRO A 5 54.87 -20.43 -0.73
N LYS A 6 54.25 -21.55 -1.13
CA LYS A 6 53.72 -21.75 -2.49
C LYS A 6 52.57 -20.78 -2.74
N ARG A 7 52.74 -19.83 -3.68
CA ARG A 7 51.65 -19.03 -4.26
C ARG A 7 50.78 -19.93 -5.15
N GLN A 8 49.51 -20.08 -4.80
CA GLN A 8 48.52 -20.76 -5.63
C GLN A 8 47.82 -19.70 -6.52
N ALA A 9 47.93 -19.86 -7.84
CA ALA A 9 47.36 -18.93 -8.81
C ALA A 9 45.83 -19.06 -8.88
N CYS A 10 45.13 -17.93 -8.75
CA CYS A 10 43.68 -17.83 -8.86
C CYS A 10 43.27 -17.93 -10.35
N THR A 11 42.36 -18.84 -10.68
CA THR A 11 41.77 -18.96 -12.04
C THR A 11 40.64 -17.94 -12.22
N PRO A 12 40.48 -17.30 -13.39
CA PRO A 12 39.45 -16.27 -13.59
C PRO A 12 38.03 -16.87 -13.72
N PRO A 13 36.97 -16.15 -13.35
CA PRO A 13 35.59 -16.62 -13.45
C PRO A 13 35.10 -16.67 -14.91
N ARG A 14 34.29 -17.69 -15.20
CA ARG A 14 33.62 -17.96 -16.48
C ARG A 14 32.78 -16.77 -16.95
N THR A 15 32.84 -16.52 -18.26
CA THR A 15 32.09 -15.53 -19.04
C THR A 15 30.58 -15.59 -18.73
N GLN A 16 29.97 -14.43 -18.45
CA GLN A 16 28.53 -14.28 -18.29
C GLN A 16 27.81 -14.68 -19.60
N ALA A 17 26.92 -15.67 -19.52
CA ALA A 17 26.01 -15.98 -20.61
C ALA A 17 24.99 -14.83 -20.73
N GLN A 18 24.95 -14.19 -21.90
CA GLN A 18 23.94 -13.20 -22.26
C GLN A 18 22.55 -13.86 -22.25
N VAL A 19 21.68 -13.41 -21.35
CA VAL A 19 20.27 -13.84 -21.31
C VAL A 19 19.54 -13.16 -22.47
N PRO A 20 18.84 -13.90 -23.36
CA PRO A 20 18.14 -13.31 -24.48
C PRO A 20 16.93 -12.48 -24.02
N ALA A 21 16.72 -11.32 -24.65
CA ALA A 21 15.59 -10.44 -24.38
C ALA A 21 14.26 -11.11 -24.76
N LEU A 22 13.30 -11.14 -23.82
CA LEU A 22 11.97 -11.71 -24.05
C LEU A 22 11.09 -10.78 -24.93
N PRO A 23 10.22 -11.36 -25.78
CA PRO A 23 9.36 -10.61 -26.69
C PRO A 23 8.21 -9.88 -25.99
N ALA A 24 7.94 -8.65 -26.46
CA ALA A 24 7.07 -7.62 -25.88
C ALA A 24 5.58 -7.97 -25.71
N LYS A 25 5.12 -9.14 -26.16
CA LYS A 25 3.72 -9.59 -25.99
C LYS A 25 3.48 -10.40 -24.71
N THR A 26 4.55 -10.89 -24.07
CA THR A 26 4.46 -11.69 -22.84
C THR A 26 4.50 -10.81 -21.57
N THR A 27 4.97 -9.57 -21.70
CA THR A 27 5.12 -8.60 -20.60
C THR A 27 3.79 -8.13 -20.02
N LEU A 28 2.71 -8.07 -20.81
CA LEU A 28 1.39 -7.64 -20.32
C LEU A 28 0.72 -8.69 -19.42
N SER A 29 0.96 -9.97 -19.67
CA SER A 29 0.39 -11.09 -18.88
C SER A 29 1.09 -11.29 -17.53
N LEU A 30 2.39 -10.98 -17.47
CA LEU A 30 3.16 -11.16 -16.24
C LEU A 30 3.07 -9.93 -15.33
N ALA A 31 2.88 -8.73 -15.89
CA ALA A 31 2.61 -7.52 -15.13
C ALA A 31 1.32 -7.62 -14.28
N HIS A 32 0.31 -8.36 -14.75
CA HIS A 32 -0.92 -8.63 -13.98
C HIS A 32 -0.71 -9.56 -12.78
N ARG A 33 0.40 -10.32 -12.70
CA ARG A 33 0.61 -11.33 -11.64
C ARG A 33 1.43 -10.85 -10.45
N ALA A 34 2.00 -9.65 -10.52
CA ALA A 34 2.93 -9.15 -9.51
C ALA A 34 2.45 -7.90 -8.77
N LEU A 35 1.26 -7.38 -9.06
CA LEU A 35 0.67 -6.32 -8.25
C LEU A 35 -0.22 -6.97 -7.19
N PRO A 36 -0.06 -6.63 -5.90
CA PRO A 36 -0.89 -7.19 -4.84
C PRO A 36 -2.36 -6.89 -5.16
N ILE A 37 -3.22 -7.89 -5.01
CA ILE A 37 -4.62 -7.91 -5.46
C ILE A 37 -5.49 -6.79 -4.84
N ALA A 38 -5.02 -6.08 -3.81
CA ALA A 38 -5.56 -4.76 -3.41
C ALA A 38 -5.75 -3.84 -4.62
N LEU A 39 -4.84 -3.94 -5.58
CA LEU A 39 -4.96 -3.25 -6.83
C LEU A 39 -6.17 -3.68 -7.61
N ASP A 40 -6.50 -4.96 -7.75
CA ASP A 40 -7.67 -5.42 -8.53
C ASP A 40 -8.98 -4.74 -8.11
N LEU A 41 -9.14 -4.36 -6.82
CA LEU A 41 -10.29 -3.59 -6.35
C LEU A 41 -10.28 -2.13 -6.82
N LEU A 42 -9.10 -1.51 -6.93
CA LEU A 42 -8.88 -0.22 -7.59
C LEU A 42 -9.00 -0.33 -9.13
N LEU A 43 -8.52 -1.43 -9.73
CA LEU A 43 -8.50 -1.68 -11.17
C LEU A 43 -9.90 -2.02 -11.73
N ALA A 44 -10.82 -2.55 -10.91
CA ALA A 44 -12.20 -2.86 -11.30
C ALA A 44 -13.14 -1.63 -11.36
N ARG A 45 -12.64 -0.41 -11.10
CA ARG A 45 -13.46 0.80 -10.99
C ARG A 45 -13.86 1.36 -12.35
N LYS A 46 -15.10 1.87 -12.41
CA LYS A 46 -15.72 2.39 -13.64
C LYS A 46 -15.04 3.68 -14.12
N PRO A 47 -15.14 4.03 -15.41
CA PRO A 47 -14.78 5.36 -15.91
C PRO A 47 -15.41 6.48 -15.08
N GLY A 48 -14.61 7.51 -14.76
CA GLY A 48 -15.05 8.64 -13.93
C GLY A 48 -14.94 8.42 -12.41
N SER A 49 -14.46 7.26 -11.96
CA SER A 49 -14.21 7.02 -10.54
C SER A 49 -13.08 7.91 -10.01
N VAL A 50 -13.25 8.41 -8.79
CA VAL A 50 -12.26 9.22 -8.06
C VAL A 50 -11.65 8.37 -6.96
N VAL A 51 -10.33 8.17 -7.05
CA VAL A 51 -9.52 7.48 -6.04
C VAL A 51 -8.82 8.53 -5.20
N VAL A 52 -9.01 8.50 -3.88
CA VAL A 52 -8.29 9.35 -2.95
C VAL A 52 -7.27 8.48 -2.22
N ASP A 53 -6.00 8.66 -2.53
CA ASP A 53 -4.88 8.05 -1.82
C ASP A 53 -4.55 8.93 -0.60
N VAL A 54 -4.91 8.45 0.58
CA VAL A 54 -4.76 9.16 1.85
C VAL A 54 -3.43 8.75 2.44
N GLY A 55 -2.47 9.67 2.43
CA GLY A 55 -1.14 9.52 2.97
C GLY A 55 -0.12 8.92 2.00
N GLY A 56 1.14 9.31 2.17
CA GLY A 56 2.29 8.91 1.37
C GLY A 56 2.48 9.70 0.07
N VAL A 57 3.46 9.26 -0.71
CA VAL A 57 3.88 9.89 -1.98
C VAL A 57 3.23 9.28 -3.22
N GLY A 58 2.23 8.41 -3.05
CA GLY A 58 1.49 7.79 -4.16
C GLY A 58 2.20 6.65 -4.91
N TRP A 59 3.29 6.08 -4.41
CA TRP A 59 4.01 5.01 -5.14
C TRP A 59 3.14 3.80 -5.49
N VAL A 60 2.15 3.49 -4.64
CA VAL A 60 1.27 2.33 -4.83
C VAL A 60 0.22 2.59 -5.90
N VAL A 61 -0.31 3.81 -5.98
CA VAL A 61 -1.28 4.19 -6.99
C VAL A 61 -0.62 4.61 -8.32
N LEU A 62 0.70 4.81 -8.38
CA LEU A 62 1.40 5.15 -9.62
C LEU A 62 1.25 4.08 -10.73
N PRO A 63 1.47 2.77 -10.48
CA PRO A 63 1.17 1.74 -11.47
C PRO A 63 -0.30 1.71 -11.89
N VAL A 64 -1.24 1.98 -10.97
CA VAL A 64 -2.67 2.09 -11.26
C VAL A 64 -2.93 3.23 -12.24
N ALA A 65 -2.33 4.40 -11.97
CA ALA A 65 -2.47 5.60 -12.78
C ALA A 65 -1.94 5.41 -14.21
N LYS A 66 -0.93 4.54 -14.38
CA LYS A 66 -0.36 4.13 -15.67
C LYS A 66 -1.27 3.14 -16.40
N ALA A 67 -1.80 2.14 -15.69
CA ALA A 67 -2.65 1.10 -16.27
C ALA A 67 -4.07 1.58 -16.59
N HIS A 68 -4.59 2.58 -15.87
CA HIS A 68 -5.97 3.08 -15.99
C HIS A 68 -6.04 4.60 -16.20
N PRO A 69 -5.85 5.07 -17.44
CA PRO A 69 -5.96 6.49 -17.77
C PRO A 69 -7.35 7.10 -17.55
N HIS A 70 -8.38 6.29 -17.31
CA HIS A 70 -9.75 6.75 -17.03
C HIS A 70 -10.02 7.11 -15.57
N LEU A 71 -9.10 6.79 -14.65
CA LEU A 71 -9.24 7.10 -13.23
C LEU A 71 -8.71 8.50 -12.93
N ARG A 72 -9.44 9.22 -12.06
CA ARG A 72 -8.97 10.44 -11.43
C ARG A 72 -8.41 10.09 -10.06
N ILE A 73 -7.21 10.57 -9.76
CA ILE A 73 -6.49 10.22 -8.53
C ILE A 73 -6.13 11.50 -7.79
N VAL A 74 -6.45 11.55 -6.51
CA VAL A 74 -6.03 12.62 -5.60
C VAL A 74 -5.12 12.00 -4.55
N ILE A 75 -3.89 12.46 -4.44
CA ILE A 75 -2.90 12.00 -3.45
C ILE A 75 -2.80 13.09 -2.39
N GLN A 76 -3.08 12.73 -1.14
CA GLN A 76 -3.15 13.65 -0.02
C GLN A 76 -2.09 13.35 1.03
N ASP A 77 -1.26 14.32 1.39
CA ASP A 77 -0.36 14.24 2.53
C ASP A 77 0.03 15.66 3.01
N SER A 78 0.91 15.75 4.00
CA SER A 78 1.65 16.94 4.40
C SER A 78 2.40 17.60 3.24
N GLU A 79 2.64 18.91 3.37
CA GLU A 79 3.26 19.74 2.32
C GLU A 79 4.61 19.19 1.84
N LYS A 80 5.45 18.73 2.77
CA LYS A 80 6.76 18.15 2.46
C LYS A 80 6.62 16.90 1.60
N VAL A 81 5.75 15.97 1.99
CA VAL A 81 5.55 14.70 1.30
C VAL A 81 4.89 14.91 -0.06
N VAL A 82 3.94 15.85 -0.16
CA VAL A 82 3.34 16.27 -1.43
C VAL A 82 4.41 16.77 -2.40
N LYS A 83 5.32 17.63 -1.95
CA LYS A 83 6.41 18.14 -2.78
C LYS A 83 7.31 17.01 -3.27
N ASP A 84 7.76 16.13 -2.36
CA ASP A 84 8.60 14.98 -2.69
C ASP A 84 7.89 14.02 -3.67
N GLY A 85 6.58 13.82 -3.49
CA GLY A 85 5.74 13.01 -4.37
C GLY A 85 5.64 13.60 -5.78
N MET A 86 5.37 14.91 -5.89
CA MET A 86 5.29 15.60 -7.19
C MET A 86 6.60 15.51 -7.97
N ASP A 87 7.75 15.70 -7.33
CA ASP A 87 9.06 15.62 -7.98
C ASP A 87 9.31 14.22 -8.56
N ASN A 88 9.00 13.17 -7.77
CA ASN A 88 9.11 11.79 -8.20
C ASN A 88 8.14 11.43 -9.34
N TRP A 89 6.89 11.90 -9.26
CA TRP A 89 5.87 11.63 -10.27
C TRP A 89 6.10 12.38 -11.58
N ASN A 90 6.67 13.58 -11.53
CA ASN A 90 6.98 14.36 -12.74
C ASN A 90 8.00 13.63 -13.65
N ALA A 91 8.89 12.81 -13.08
CA ALA A 91 9.79 11.96 -13.85
C ALA A 91 9.10 10.71 -14.46
N GLN A 92 7.99 10.27 -13.87
CA GLN A 92 7.37 8.97 -14.16
C GLN A 92 6.07 9.06 -14.98
N LEU A 93 5.26 10.09 -14.75
CA LEU A 93 3.93 10.25 -15.32
C LEU A 93 3.50 11.72 -15.44
N ARG A 94 4.39 12.56 -15.99
CA ARG A 94 4.20 14.01 -16.15
C ARG A 94 2.86 14.41 -16.77
N GLU A 95 2.40 13.65 -17.76
CA GLU A 95 1.17 13.98 -18.49
C GLU A 95 -0.08 13.87 -17.61
N ALA A 96 -0.10 12.93 -16.66
CA ALA A 96 -1.23 12.79 -15.74
C ALA A 96 -1.33 13.96 -14.76
N LEU A 97 -0.19 14.53 -14.37
CA LEU A 97 -0.12 15.74 -13.54
C LEU A 97 -0.57 16.97 -14.34
N ARG A 98 -0.08 17.11 -15.58
CA ARG A 98 -0.42 18.24 -16.46
C ARG A 98 -1.88 18.30 -16.83
N SER A 99 -2.51 17.14 -17.03
CA SER A 99 -3.94 17.03 -17.34
C SER A 99 -4.84 17.11 -16.10
N GLU A 100 -4.28 17.33 -14.91
CA GLU A 100 -4.99 17.33 -13.62
C GLU A 100 -5.80 16.06 -13.35
N ARG A 101 -5.44 14.97 -14.04
CA ARG A 101 -5.99 13.65 -13.78
C ARG A 101 -5.46 13.07 -12.47
N VAL A 102 -4.20 13.37 -12.18
CA VAL A 102 -3.55 13.08 -10.90
C VAL A 102 -3.24 14.41 -10.22
N ILE A 103 -3.79 14.61 -9.03
CA ILE A 103 -3.62 15.84 -8.27
C ILE A 103 -2.95 15.48 -6.95
N PHE A 104 -1.85 16.18 -6.63
CA PHE A 104 -1.30 16.17 -5.29
C PHE A 104 -1.93 17.32 -4.50
N GLN A 105 -2.39 17.03 -3.30
CA GLN A 105 -3.11 17.97 -2.46
C GLN A 105 -2.56 17.94 -1.05
N VAL A 106 -2.14 19.11 -0.55
CA VAL A 106 -1.76 19.22 0.87
C VAL A 106 -3.01 19.05 1.71
N HIS A 107 -3.03 18.03 2.56
CA HIS A 107 -4.17 17.75 3.43
C HIS A 107 -3.72 17.04 4.71
N ASP A 108 -4.30 17.48 5.82
CA ASP A 108 -4.22 16.80 7.11
C ASP A 108 -5.46 15.90 7.27
N PHE A 109 -5.25 14.58 7.28
CA PHE A 109 -6.30 13.58 7.40
C PHE A 109 -7.01 13.56 8.76
N PHE A 110 -6.54 14.32 9.76
CA PHE A 110 -7.29 14.58 11.00
C PHE A 110 -8.35 15.68 10.85
N THR A 111 -8.29 16.46 9.76
CA THR A 111 -9.23 17.53 9.44
C THR A 111 -10.34 17.03 8.49
N PRO A 112 -11.45 17.76 8.34
CA PRO A 112 -12.54 17.34 7.46
C PRO A 112 -12.09 17.10 6.02
N GLN A 113 -12.41 15.90 5.49
CA GLN A 113 -12.06 15.51 4.14
C GLN A 113 -12.74 16.41 3.09
N ASN A 114 -11.91 17.02 2.25
CA ASN A 114 -12.30 18.07 1.30
C ASN A 114 -12.62 17.53 -0.10
N VAL A 115 -12.21 16.31 -0.45
CA VAL A 115 -12.60 15.64 -1.69
C VAL A 115 -14.01 15.07 -1.53
N LYS A 116 -14.91 15.47 -2.43
CA LYS A 116 -16.30 14.98 -2.49
C LYS A 116 -16.44 13.94 -3.59
N ASN A 117 -17.45 13.08 -3.47
CA ASN A 117 -17.79 12.03 -4.44
C ASN A 117 -16.63 11.06 -4.69
N ALA A 118 -15.81 10.81 -3.66
CA ALA A 118 -14.74 9.83 -3.73
C ALA A 118 -15.37 8.44 -3.92
N SER A 119 -14.94 7.71 -4.94
CA SER A 119 -15.35 6.33 -5.14
C SER A 119 -14.64 5.40 -4.15
N VAL A 120 -13.42 5.76 -3.77
CA VAL A 120 -12.63 5.01 -2.77
C VAL A 120 -11.66 5.92 -2.04
N PHE A 121 -11.55 5.72 -0.73
CA PHE A 121 -10.43 6.18 0.09
C PHE A 121 -9.46 5.03 0.26
N PHE A 122 -8.26 5.15 -0.28
CA PHE A 122 -7.20 4.16 -0.19
C PHE A 122 -6.19 4.59 0.87
N MET A 123 -5.89 3.72 1.83
CA MET A 123 -4.95 3.97 2.92
C MET A 123 -3.99 2.79 3.04
N ARG A 124 -2.72 2.99 2.68
CA ARG A 124 -1.70 1.97 2.86
C ARG A 124 -0.64 2.46 3.83
N TYR A 125 -0.41 1.69 4.90
CA TYR A 125 0.57 2.02 5.94
C TYR A 125 0.31 3.39 6.58
N ILE A 126 -0.96 3.68 6.86
CA ILE A 126 -1.34 4.90 7.59
C ILE A 126 -1.82 4.52 8.98
N LEU A 127 -2.85 3.67 9.07
CA LEU A 127 -3.50 3.42 10.36
C LEU A 127 -2.57 2.78 11.41
N HIS A 128 -1.53 2.05 11.00
CA HIS A 128 -0.58 1.42 11.93
C HIS A 128 0.36 2.41 12.64
N ASP A 129 0.58 3.59 12.04
CA ASP A 129 1.40 4.66 12.60
C ASP A 129 0.74 5.30 13.82
N TRP A 130 -0.58 5.16 13.95
CA TRP A 130 -1.39 5.93 14.88
C TRP A 130 -2.03 5.07 15.97
N PRO A 131 -2.23 5.61 17.19
CA PRO A 131 -3.01 4.96 18.23
C PRO A 131 -4.51 4.91 17.88
N ASP A 132 -5.28 4.09 18.60
CA ASP A 132 -6.68 3.81 18.26
C ASP A 132 -7.58 5.05 18.24
N GLU A 133 -7.34 6.03 19.11
CA GLU A 133 -8.10 7.28 19.14
C GLU A 133 -7.89 8.11 17.87
N ASP A 134 -6.65 8.19 17.40
CA ASP A 134 -6.30 8.91 16.19
C ASP A 134 -6.77 8.17 14.93
N VAL A 135 -6.67 6.84 14.91
CA VAL A 135 -7.29 6.02 13.85
C VAL A 135 -8.80 6.26 13.77
N ARG A 136 -9.50 6.32 14.92
CA ARG A 136 -10.92 6.65 14.95
C ARG A 136 -11.19 8.02 14.33
N ARG A 137 -10.43 9.04 14.71
CA ARG A 137 -10.54 10.40 14.17
C ARG A 137 -10.37 10.41 12.64
N ILE A 138 -9.36 9.71 12.11
CA ILE A 138 -9.14 9.59 10.67
C ILE A 138 -10.35 8.96 9.98
N LEU A 139 -10.79 7.79 10.46
CA LEU A 139 -11.91 7.05 9.86
C LEU A 139 -13.22 7.84 9.91
N GLU A 140 -13.45 8.63 10.97
CA GLU A 140 -14.60 9.53 11.08
C GLU A 140 -14.58 10.65 10.03
N GLN A 141 -13.43 11.27 9.77
CA GLN A 141 -13.34 12.32 8.73
C GLN A 141 -13.63 11.75 7.34
N LEU A 142 -13.10 10.56 7.06
CA LEU A 142 -13.40 9.84 5.82
C LEU A 142 -14.87 9.45 5.75
N ARG A 143 -15.47 8.97 6.86
CA ARG A 143 -16.89 8.59 6.91
C ARG A 143 -17.79 9.76 6.59
N ARG A 144 -17.49 10.95 7.13
CA ARG A 144 -18.27 12.19 6.89
C ARG A 144 -18.25 12.63 5.43
N ALA A 145 -17.19 12.31 4.69
CA ALA A 145 -17.09 12.61 3.25
C ALA A 145 -17.56 11.46 2.34
N ALA A 146 -17.75 10.25 2.90
CA ALA A 146 -18.16 9.07 2.15
C ALA A 146 -19.65 9.12 1.78
N GLU A 147 -19.94 8.81 0.51
CA GLU A 147 -21.28 8.54 0.01
C GLU A 147 -21.61 7.05 0.15
N PRO A 148 -22.89 6.63 0.02
CA PRO A 148 -23.27 5.22 0.13
C PRO A 148 -22.54 4.28 -0.85
N HIS A 149 -22.03 4.83 -1.96
CA HIS A 149 -21.29 4.08 -2.98
C HIS A 149 -19.76 4.11 -2.79
N THR A 150 -19.26 4.88 -1.82
CA THR A 150 -17.84 4.99 -1.49
C THR A 150 -17.37 3.73 -0.75
N SER A 151 -16.14 3.32 -0.96
CA SER A 151 -15.48 2.28 -0.14
C SER A 151 -14.19 2.78 0.50
N ALA A 152 -13.75 2.16 1.58
CA ALA A 152 -12.43 2.36 2.15
C ALA A 152 -11.60 1.08 1.98
N GLU A 153 -10.37 1.22 1.49
CA GLU A 153 -9.45 0.11 1.29
C GLU A 153 -8.18 0.33 2.12
N TYR A 154 -7.82 -0.66 2.93
CA TYR A 154 -6.68 -0.58 3.85
C TYR A 154 -5.89 -1.89 3.92
N THR A 155 -4.66 -1.83 4.43
CA THR A 155 -3.71 -2.98 4.42
C THR A 155 -3.21 -3.25 5.85
N LEU A 156 -3.37 -4.47 6.40
CA LEU A 156 -3.04 -4.81 7.82
C LEU A 156 -2.31 -6.12 8.02
N GLY A 157 -1.59 -6.26 9.14
CA GLY A 157 -1.04 -7.51 9.66
C GLY A 157 -1.96 -8.75 9.58
N ASN A 158 -1.33 -9.90 9.38
CA ASN A 158 -1.90 -11.21 9.07
C ASN A 158 -2.50 -11.95 10.31
N ASP A 159 -3.48 -12.86 10.14
CA ASP A 159 -4.04 -13.79 11.17
C ASP A 159 -3.66 -15.26 10.95
N ALA A 160 -3.00 -15.91 11.93
CA ALA A 160 -2.32 -17.20 11.73
C ALA A 160 -3.28 -18.40 11.57
N PRO A 161 -3.15 -19.22 10.51
CA PRO A 161 -3.87 -20.49 10.41
C PRO A 161 -3.24 -21.59 11.27
N GLU A 162 -4.06 -22.45 11.86
CA GLU A 162 -3.63 -23.65 12.57
C GLU A 162 -2.80 -24.57 11.64
N PRO A 163 -1.70 -25.21 12.07
CA PRO A 163 -1.18 -25.36 13.44
C PRO A 163 -0.13 -24.31 13.85
N LEU A 164 -0.08 -23.16 13.17
CA LEU A 164 0.84 -22.09 13.56
C LEU A 164 0.39 -21.50 14.90
N LEU A 165 1.37 -21.08 15.70
CA LEU A 165 1.07 -20.27 16.88
C LEU A 165 0.24 -19.05 16.44
N PRO A 166 -0.63 -18.50 17.31
CA PRO A 166 -1.33 -17.24 17.04
C PRO A 166 -0.39 -16.09 16.64
N THR A 167 0.89 -16.24 16.97
CA THR A 167 2.00 -15.35 16.68
C THR A 167 2.76 -15.64 15.37
N TYR A 168 2.32 -16.61 14.55
CA TYR A 168 3.00 -17.08 13.32
C TYR A 168 4.45 -17.57 13.49
N GLY A 169 5.03 -17.54 14.70
CA GLY A 169 6.41 -17.95 14.98
C GLY A 169 7.46 -17.14 14.21
N ALA A 170 8.58 -17.78 13.84
CA ALA A 170 9.66 -17.12 13.09
C ALA A 170 9.20 -16.52 11.74
N ALA A 171 8.09 -17.03 11.17
CA ALA A 171 7.50 -16.50 9.95
C ALA A 171 6.87 -15.11 10.13
N ASN A 172 6.65 -14.65 11.38
CA ASN A 172 6.15 -13.30 11.70
C ASN A 172 7.19 -12.36 12.30
N THR A 173 8.46 -12.76 12.34
CA THR A 173 9.50 -11.95 12.99
C THR A 173 9.50 -10.52 12.48
N MET A 174 9.23 -10.32 11.18
CA MET A 174 9.08 -9.00 10.57
C MET A 174 7.87 -8.23 11.13
N GLY A 175 6.70 -8.85 11.28
CA GLY A 175 5.53 -8.19 11.87
C GLY A 175 5.76 -7.72 13.32
N TYR A 176 6.51 -8.49 14.11
CA TYR A 176 6.92 -8.08 15.46
C TYR A 176 7.94 -6.95 15.46
N LEU A 177 8.92 -7.02 14.56
CA LEU A 177 9.89 -5.94 14.41
C LEU A 177 9.19 -4.65 14.00
N GLU A 178 8.25 -4.71 13.06
CA GLU A 178 7.42 -3.56 12.67
C GLU A 178 6.59 -3.05 13.84
N ASP A 179 5.89 -3.90 14.59
CA ASP A 179 5.11 -3.47 15.77
C ASP A 179 5.96 -2.77 16.83
N VAL A 180 7.13 -3.32 17.14
CA VAL A 180 8.11 -2.67 18.04
C VAL A 180 8.62 -1.35 17.45
N LEU A 181 8.90 -1.30 16.15
CA LEU A 181 9.32 -0.07 15.48
C LEU A 181 8.22 1.01 15.50
N MET A 182 6.96 0.63 15.27
CA MET A 182 5.82 1.54 15.31
C MET A 182 5.58 2.04 16.73
N MET A 183 5.68 1.17 17.72
CA MET A 183 5.58 1.53 19.14
C MET A 183 6.67 2.53 19.54
N VAL A 184 7.93 2.27 19.19
CA VAL A 184 9.07 3.10 19.61
C VAL A 184 9.11 4.45 18.89
N ASN A 185 8.78 4.49 17.59
CA ASN A 185 8.96 5.71 16.80
C ASN A 185 7.70 6.59 16.73
N LEU A 186 6.52 5.99 16.76
CA LEU A 186 5.25 6.67 16.43
C LEU A 186 4.19 6.51 17.52
N ASN A 187 4.48 5.75 18.59
CA ASN A 187 3.48 5.31 19.57
C ASN A 187 2.28 4.60 18.88
N GLY A 188 2.57 3.95 17.76
CA GLY A 188 1.64 3.19 16.93
C GLY A 188 1.61 1.71 17.32
N LYS A 189 0.83 0.93 16.58
CA LYS A 189 0.75 -0.53 16.74
C LYS A 189 0.28 -1.21 15.46
N GLU A 190 0.79 -2.41 15.24
CA GLU A 190 0.19 -3.34 14.29
C GLU A 190 -1.12 -3.88 14.86
N ARG A 191 -2.09 -4.18 13.98
CA ARG A 191 -3.45 -4.57 14.39
C ARG A 191 -3.89 -5.85 13.70
N THR A 192 -4.63 -6.66 14.44
CA THR A 192 -5.32 -7.84 13.88
C THR A 192 -6.55 -7.41 13.08
N VAL A 193 -7.11 -8.34 12.28
CA VAL A 193 -8.37 -8.09 11.55
C VAL A 193 -9.50 -7.73 12.53
N ALA A 194 -9.58 -8.42 13.67
CA ALA A 194 -10.60 -8.17 14.68
C ALA A 194 -10.47 -6.79 15.34
N ASP A 195 -9.25 -6.29 15.55
CA ASP A 195 -9.05 -4.94 16.09
C ASP A 195 -9.53 -3.88 15.12
N VAL A 196 -9.31 -4.09 13.82
CA VAL A 196 -9.74 -3.11 12.83
C VAL A 196 -11.22 -3.22 12.50
N GLU A 197 -11.82 -4.41 12.54
CA GLU A 197 -13.28 -4.52 12.48
C GLU A 197 -13.94 -3.69 13.60
N LYS A 198 -13.43 -3.76 14.84
CA LYS A 198 -13.91 -2.92 15.95
C LYS A 198 -13.77 -1.43 15.67
N LEU A 199 -12.63 -1.00 15.11
CA LEU A 199 -12.39 0.41 14.78
C LEU A 199 -13.33 0.90 13.68
N LEU A 200 -13.52 0.11 12.62
CA LEU A 200 -14.48 0.40 11.55
C LEU A 200 -15.91 0.50 12.09
N ASP A 201 -16.36 -0.52 12.82
CA ASP A 201 -17.72 -0.56 13.37
C ASP A 201 -17.97 0.65 14.29
N SER A 202 -16.96 1.09 15.05
CA SER A 202 -17.05 2.27 15.92
C SER A 202 -17.11 3.62 15.18
N THR A 203 -16.79 3.64 13.88
CA THR A 203 -16.66 4.88 13.08
C THR A 203 -17.62 4.93 11.89
N GLY A 204 -18.63 4.04 11.88
CA GLY A 204 -19.67 4.02 10.85
C GLY A 204 -19.24 3.35 9.55
N TRP A 205 -18.22 2.49 9.60
CA TRP A 205 -17.80 1.64 8.48
C TRP A 205 -18.13 0.18 8.78
N LYS A 206 -18.54 -0.58 7.77
CA LYS A 206 -18.69 -2.04 7.87
C LYS A 206 -17.63 -2.76 7.06
N LEU A 207 -16.92 -3.66 7.72
CA LEU A 207 -16.03 -4.61 7.08
C LEU A 207 -16.84 -5.50 6.10
N LYS A 208 -16.49 -5.47 4.81
CA LYS A 208 -17.16 -6.28 3.78
C LYS A 208 -16.33 -7.47 3.34
N HIS A 209 -15.02 -7.28 3.18
CA HIS A 209 -14.14 -8.31 2.63
C HIS A 209 -12.70 -8.13 3.12
N VAL A 210 -12.06 -9.24 3.49
CA VAL A 210 -10.62 -9.33 3.79
C VAL A 210 -10.00 -10.25 2.76
N GLN A 211 -9.01 -9.75 2.01
CA GLN A 211 -8.39 -10.53 0.96
C GLN A 211 -7.09 -11.17 1.44
N ARG A 212 -7.03 -12.50 1.43
CA ARG A 212 -5.79 -13.25 1.65
C ARG A 212 -5.11 -13.49 0.31
N ILE A 213 -3.89 -12.97 0.14
CA ILE A 213 -3.09 -13.20 -1.07
C ILE A 213 -2.35 -14.53 -0.93
N GLY A 214 -2.76 -15.54 -1.70
CA GLY A 214 -2.13 -16.86 -1.67
C GLY A 214 -0.72 -16.86 -2.27
N GLY A 215 0.19 -17.66 -1.70
CA GLY A 215 1.53 -17.92 -2.26
C GLY A 215 2.63 -16.94 -1.86
N THR A 216 2.28 -15.83 -1.22
CA THR A 216 3.25 -14.88 -0.65
C THR A 216 3.05 -14.85 0.85
N VAL A 217 4.14 -14.82 1.62
CA VAL A 217 4.15 -14.40 3.04
C VAL A 217 3.87 -12.90 3.10
N GLY A 218 2.81 -12.45 2.41
CA GLY A 218 2.40 -11.06 2.37
C GLY A 218 1.89 -10.75 3.76
N PHE A 219 2.73 -10.10 4.56
CA PHE A 219 2.43 -9.74 5.94
C PHE A 219 1.15 -8.93 6.08
N PHE A 220 0.68 -8.32 4.99
CA PHE A 220 -0.44 -7.41 5.02
C PHE A 220 -1.60 -7.81 4.09
N LEU A 221 -2.81 -7.82 4.67
CA LEU A 221 -4.08 -8.17 4.07
C LEU A 221 -4.79 -6.90 3.60
N PRO A 222 -5.15 -6.80 2.31
CA PRO A 222 -6.06 -5.79 1.82
C PRO A 222 -7.45 -6.02 2.39
N ILE A 223 -8.08 -4.96 2.87
CA ILE A 223 -9.38 -5.00 3.50
C ILE A 223 -10.26 -3.91 2.90
N HIS A 224 -11.49 -4.29 2.59
CA HIS A 224 -12.48 -3.45 1.96
C HIS A 224 -13.67 -3.25 2.89
N ALA A 225 -13.94 -1.98 3.20
CA ALA A 225 -15.05 -1.53 4.02
C ALA A 225 -15.99 -0.59 3.26
N VAL A 226 -17.25 -0.55 3.69
CA VAL A 226 -18.31 0.29 3.13
C VAL A 226 -18.98 1.12 4.23
N PRO A 227 -19.48 2.32 3.94
CA PRO A 227 -20.15 3.15 4.93
C PRO A 227 -21.48 2.54 5.36
N VAL A 228 -21.83 2.73 6.64
CA VAL A 228 -23.13 2.39 7.27
C VAL A 228 -23.88 3.66 7.63
#